data_AF-A0A5C3KP95-F1
#
_entry.id   AF-A0A5C3KP95-F1
#
_cell.length_a   1.000
_cell.length_b   1.000
_cell.length_c   1.000
_cell.angle_alpha   90.00
_cell.angle_beta   90.00
_cell.angle_gamma   90.00
#
_symmetry.space_group_name_H-M   'P 1'
#
loop_
_entity.id
_entity.type
_entity.pdbx_description
1 polymer ?
#
loop_
_entity_poly.entity_id
_entity_poly.type
_entity_poly.pdbx_seq_one_letter_code
_entity_poly.pdbx_strand_id
1 'polypeptide(L)'
;MPSYTAIFEDTAPFLTYTGEWVAGRSLSDDFTQLYSQSSFMVTNRQDCAFSFEFYGSGFGIYGAKRGNHGLFQVTVDGTEFPPESGLPSGPDQFNATLFSLSLPRGFHTVQLRNSENTYRDIDYVSWEANIGLDDEPLIVNTVQDSHPAWVYDPPDAWTDRPVLAGTFSGATGHATTVDGASASLSFQVRDAIAVYGPAGPNCTFSYTVSVDGQAINRTFSALKDFYRPQQLLYYVGNLGPGNHVISFMQVLQGIQAGRSGQQHTLAIDYAEIYTTPSLGGRFVSNSSVTAQILTSKPIAISFSSVEGSGIR
;
A
#
# COMPACT_ATOMS: atom_id res chain seq x y z
N MET A 1 13.14 1.22 19.70
CA MET A 1 13.49 0.45 18.50
C MET A 1 13.51 1.44 17.36
N PRO A 2 14.30 1.27 16.29
CA PRO A 2 14.12 2.13 15.13
C PRO A 2 12.68 2.01 14.65
N SER A 3 12.00 3.15 14.59
CA SER A 3 10.70 3.28 13.96
C SER A 3 10.82 4.06 12.67
N TYR A 4 9.95 3.72 11.73
CA TYR A 4 9.75 4.50 10.52
C TYR A 4 8.26 4.70 10.30
N THR A 5 7.92 5.85 9.74
CA THR A 5 6.57 6.13 9.28
C THR A 5 6.46 5.65 7.84
N ALA A 6 5.59 4.67 7.61
CA ALA A 6 5.20 4.26 6.28
C ALA A 6 3.94 5.05 5.87
N ILE A 7 3.87 5.46 4.61
CA ILE A 7 2.72 6.19 4.04
C ILE A 7 2.24 5.42 2.82
N PHE A 8 0.93 5.16 2.75
CA PHE A 8 0.30 4.43 1.66
C PHE A 8 -0.94 5.15 1.18
N GLU A 9 -0.98 5.39 -0.12
CA GLU A 9 -2.03 6.14 -0.80
C GLU A 9 -3.33 5.33 -0.90
N ASP A 10 -4.45 6.02 -1.08
CA ASP A 10 -5.77 5.47 -1.39
C ASP A 10 -5.78 4.38 -2.48
N THR A 11 -4.86 4.47 -3.43
CA THR A 11 -4.72 3.52 -4.54
C THR A 11 -3.94 2.25 -4.19
N ALA A 12 -3.39 2.12 -2.98
CA ALA A 12 -2.66 0.94 -2.56
C ALA A 12 -3.56 -0.32 -2.53
N PRO A 13 -3.20 -1.39 -3.27
CA PRO A 13 -3.96 -2.65 -3.29
C PRO A 13 -4.09 -3.35 -1.93
N PHE A 14 -3.18 -3.04 -1.00
CA PHE A 14 -3.24 -3.51 0.38
C PHE A 14 -4.44 -2.97 1.18
N LEU A 15 -5.00 -1.83 0.78
CA LEU A 15 -6.14 -1.22 1.45
C LEU A 15 -7.47 -1.84 1.00
N THR A 16 -8.39 -2.03 1.94
CA THR A 16 -9.70 -2.66 1.67
C THR A 16 -10.82 -1.64 1.78
N TYR A 17 -11.60 -1.51 0.71
CA TYR A 17 -12.81 -0.69 0.63
C TYR A 17 -14.02 -1.61 0.46
N THR A 18 -14.96 -1.55 1.41
CA THR A 18 -16.20 -2.36 1.41
C THR A 18 -17.41 -1.46 1.19
N GLY A 19 -18.29 -1.86 0.28
CA GLY A 19 -19.45 -1.07 -0.15
C GLY A 19 -19.17 -0.21 -1.39
N GLU A 20 -20.01 0.80 -1.61
CA GLU A 20 -19.91 1.72 -2.75
C GLU A 20 -18.82 2.78 -2.50
N TRP A 21 -17.58 2.45 -2.87
CA TRP A 21 -16.46 3.39 -2.95
C TRP A 21 -16.06 3.62 -4.41
N VAL A 22 -15.76 4.86 -4.76
CA VAL A 22 -15.30 5.27 -6.09
C VAL A 22 -14.09 6.18 -5.97
N ALA A 23 -13.27 6.26 -7.02
CA ALA A 23 -12.19 7.24 -7.04
C ALA A 23 -12.75 8.66 -7.28
N GLY A 24 -12.24 9.64 -6.54
CA GLY A 24 -12.50 11.05 -6.76
C GLY A 24 -11.93 11.50 -8.11
N ARG A 25 -12.68 12.32 -8.85
CA ARG A 25 -12.27 12.79 -10.20
C ARG A 25 -12.46 14.28 -10.34
N SER A 26 -11.58 14.93 -11.10
CA SER A 26 -11.64 16.37 -11.35
C SER A 26 -12.90 16.80 -12.08
N LEU A 27 -13.55 15.91 -12.85
CA LEU A 27 -14.84 16.20 -13.48
C LEU A 27 -15.99 16.37 -12.47
N SER A 28 -15.85 15.84 -11.26
CA SER A 28 -16.86 15.89 -10.19
C SER A 28 -16.42 16.67 -8.96
N ASP A 29 -15.12 16.95 -8.84
CA ASP A 29 -14.52 17.65 -7.71
C ASP A 29 -13.31 18.49 -8.16
N ASP A 30 -13.49 19.81 -8.20
CA ASP A 30 -12.46 20.78 -8.59
C ASP A 30 -11.31 20.90 -7.57
N PHE A 31 -11.30 20.09 -6.51
CA PHE A 31 -10.27 20.09 -5.47
C PHE A 31 -9.36 18.85 -5.50
N THR A 32 -9.48 17.98 -6.50
CA THR A 32 -8.61 16.78 -6.64
C THR A 32 -7.12 17.06 -6.45
N GLN A 33 -6.60 18.18 -6.95
CA GLN A 33 -5.20 18.61 -6.82
C GLN A 33 -4.74 18.89 -5.37
N LEU A 34 -5.66 19.03 -4.42
CA LEU A 34 -5.35 19.27 -3.01
C LEU A 34 -5.15 17.97 -2.22
N TYR A 35 -5.41 16.81 -2.85
CA TYR A 35 -5.17 15.49 -2.29
C TYR A 35 -3.81 14.95 -2.73
N SER A 36 -3.26 14.01 -1.94
CA SER A 36 -2.03 13.31 -2.29
C SER A 36 -2.17 12.62 -3.65
N GLN A 37 -1.11 12.70 -4.45
CA GLN A 37 -1.09 12.20 -5.83
C GLN A 37 -2.27 12.66 -6.70
N SER A 38 -2.97 13.74 -6.33
CA SER A 38 -4.22 14.16 -6.94
C SER A 38 -5.27 13.03 -7.07
N SER A 39 -5.35 12.15 -6.05
CA SER A 39 -6.28 11.03 -5.96
C SER A 39 -6.88 10.94 -4.56
N PHE A 40 -8.06 10.35 -4.45
CA PHE A 40 -8.65 9.91 -3.20
C PHE A 40 -9.74 8.87 -3.50
N MET A 41 -10.06 8.02 -2.54
CA MET A 41 -11.23 7.16 -2.60
C MET A 41 -12.36 7.78 -1.78
N VAL A 42 -13.59 7.79 -2.31
CA VAL A 42 -14.73 8.46 -1.69
C VAL A 42 -15.99 7.59 -1.71
N THR A 43 -16.79 7.74 -0.66
CA THR A 43 -18.16 7.23 -0.58
C THR A 43 -19.09 8.32 -0.06
N ASN A 44 -20.38 8.18 -0.33
CA ASN A 44 -21.44 8.98 0.28
C ASN A 44 -22.56 8.12 0.87
N ARG A 45 -22.29 6.82 1.04
CA ARG A 45 -23.23 5.86 1.58
C ARG A 45 -22.90 5.55 3.02
N GLN A 46 -23.94 5.45 3.83
CA GLN A 46 -23.86 4.89 5.16
C GLN A 46 -23.38 3.42 5.09
N ASP A 47 -22.67 2.98 6.13
CA ASP A 47 -22.13 1.62 6.33
C ASP A 47 -21.02 1.18 5.36
N CYS A 48 -20.66 2.01 4.37
CA CYS A 48 -19.42 1.83 3.60
C CYS A 48 -18.21 1.93 4.54
N ALA A 49 -17.26 1.01 4.37
CA ALA A 49 -16.12 0.88 5.27
C ALA A 49 -14.79 0.87 4.52
N PHE A 50 -13.77 1.41 5.17
CA PHE A 50 -12.36 1.37 4.79
C PHE A 50 -11.60 0.63 5.89
N SER A 51 -10.66 -0.25 5.53
CA SER A 51 -9.89 -1.01 6.51
C SER A 51 -8.51 -1.39 6.03
N PHE A 52 -7.61 -1.57 6.99
CA PHE A 52 -6.27 -2.09 6.81
C PHE A 52 -5.78 -2.75 8.09
N GLU A 53 -4.70 -3.51 7.96
CA GLU A 53 -4.05 -4.21 9.07
C GLU A 53 -2.57 -3.87 9.03
N PHE A 54 -1.92 -3.76 10.18
CA PHE A 54 -0.49 -3.45 10.21
C PHE A 54 0.17 -4.05 11.45
N TYR A 55 1.50 -4.15 11.42
CA TYR A 55 2.32 -4.46 12.57
C TYR A 55 3.11 -3.21 12.95
N GLY A 56 2.85 -2.63 14.12
CA GLY A 56 3.41 -1.34 14.49
C GLY A 56 2.91 -0.78 15.82
N SER A 57 3.23 0.48 16.10
CA SER A 57 2.91 1.19 17.36
C SER A 57 1.96 2.37 17.19
N GLY A 58 1.44 2.61 15.99
CA GLY A 58 0.46 3.65 15.78
C GLY A 58 0.10 3.82 14.32
N PHE A 59 -1.01 4.52 14.07
CA PHE A 59 -1.49 4.81 12.72
C PHE A 59 -2.18 6.17 12.63
N GLY A 60 -2.34 6.64 11.40
CA GLY A 60 -3.17 7.77 11.04
C GLY A 60 -3.97 7.49 9.75
N ILE A 61 -5.20 7.98 9.71
CA ILE A 61 -6.07 8.00 8.53
C ILE A 61 -6.24 9.46 8.13
N TYR A 62 -5.97 9.77 6.86
CA TYR A 62 -5.97 11.12 6.34
C TYR A 62 -6.93 11.25 5.16
N GLY A 63 -7.50 12.44 5.03
CA GLY A 63 -8.48 12.78 4.01
C GLY A 63 -8.81 14.25 4.07
N ALA A 64 -10.03 14.60 3.68
CA ALA A 64 -10.54 15.94 3.83
C ALA A 64 -11.62 16.05 4.92
N LYS A 65 -11.69 17.22 5.54
CA LYS A 65 -12.83 17.66 6.33
C LYS A 65 -13.52 18.78 5.58
N ARG A 66 -14.74 18.55 5.11
CA ARG A 66 -15.44 19.47 4.20
C ARG A 66 -16.90 19.67 4.58
N GLY A 67 -17.49 20.76 4.09
CA GLY A 67 -18.88 21.15 4.36
C GLY A 67 -19.95 20.10 4.01
N ASN A 68 -19.61 19.12 3.17
CA ASN A 68 -20.46 18.01 2.73
C ASN A 68 -20.15 16.67 3.41
N HIS A 69 -19.25 16.64 4.40
CA HIS A 69 -18.88 15.45 5.15
C HIS A 69 -19.67 15.35 6.46
N GLY A 70 -19.88 14.14 6.95
CA GLY A 70 -20.61 13.87 8.18
C GLY A 70 -19.84 12.98 9.15
N LEU A 71 -20.59 12.31 10.03
CA LEU A 71 -20.04 11.46 11.07
C LEU A 71 -19.50 10.15 10.50
N PHE A 72 -18.43 9.66 11.13
CA PHE A 72 -17.86 8.36 10.88
C PHE A 72 -17.45 7.71 12.20
N GLN A 73 -17.29 6.40 12.18
CA GLN A 73 -16.90 5.62 13.34
C GLN A 73 -15.65 4.82 13.06
N VAL A 74 -14.73 4.77 14.02
CA VAL A 74 -13.49 4.00 13.92
C VAL A 74 -13.52 2.85 14.92
N THR A 75 -13.12 1.67 14.46
CA THR A 75 -12.90 0.48 15.29
C THR A 75 -11.44 0.06 15.16
N VAL A 76 -10.78 -0.18 16.29
CA VAL A 76 -9.40 -0.71 16.35
C VAL A 76 -9.41 -1.96 17.21
N ASP A 77 -8.93 -3.07 16.66
CA ASP A 77 -8.88 -4.37 17.35
C ASP A 77 -10.22 -4.80 17.96
N GLY A 78 -11.30 -4.56 17.21
CA GLY A 78 -12.68 -4.83 17.65
C GLY A 78 -13.23 -3.84 18.69
N THR A 79 -12.45 -2.87 19.13
CA THR A 79 -12.90 -1.81 20.06
C THR A 79 -13.38 -0.59 19.29
N GLU A 80 -14.64 -0.21 19.49
CA GLU A 80 -15.25 0.95 18.85
C GLU A 80 -14.89 2.24 19.62
N PHE A 81 -14.45 3.27 18.89
CA PHE A 81 -14.16 4.60 19.41
C PHE A 81 -15.36 5.54 19.23
N PRO A 82 -15.44 6.65 20.00
CA PRO A 82 -16.48 7.66 19.80
C PRO A 82 -16.55 8.13 18.34
N PRO A 83 -17.75 8.41 17.80
CA PRO A 83 -17.89 8.94 16.45
C PRO A 83 -17.13 10.26 16.28
N GLU A 84 -16.45 10.38 15.14
CA GLU A 84 -15.72 11.58 14.74
C GLU A 84 -16.45 12.30 13.60
N SER A 85 -16.21 13.60 13.46
CA SER A 85 -16.84 14.41 12.42
C SER A 85 -15.88 14.75 11.28
N GLY A 86 -16.33 14.55 10.04
CA GLY A 86 -15.70 15.11 8.85
C GLY A 86 -16.06 16.55 8.58
N LEU A 87 -17.02 17.12 9.30
CA LEU A 87 -17.44 18.50 9.10
C LEU A 87 -16.49 19.45 9.85
N PRO A 88 -15.77 20.36 9.18
CA PRO A 88 -14.89 21.31 9.84
C PRO A 88 -15.70 22.44 10.48
N SER A 89 -15.17 23.08 11.52
CA SER A 89 -15.75 24.28 12.12
C SER A 89 -15.49 25.57 11.32
N GLY A 90 -14.79 25.46 10.19
CA GLY A 90 -14.31 26.57 9.37
C GLY A 90 -14.25 26.17 7.90
N PRO A 91 -13.27 26.66 7.11
CA PRO A 91 -13.15 26.28 5.71
C PRO A 91 -12.82 24.79 5.56
N ASP A 92 -13.02 24.27 4.35
CA ASP A 92 -12.58 22.93 3.94
C ASP A 92 -11.09 22.73 4.24
N GLN A 93 -10.75 21.56 4.76
CA GLN A 93 -9.40 21.14 5.13
C GLN A 93 -9.03 19.90 4.33
N PHE A 94 -7.87 19.93 3.69
CA PHE A 94 -7.28 18.79 2.97
C PHE A 94 -6.04 18.34 3.72
N ASN A 95 -5.58 17.10 3.48
CA ASN A 95 -4.52 16.49 4.27
C ASN A 95 -4.84 16.52 5.79
N ALA A 96 -6.12 16.41 6.13
CA ALA A 96 -6.60 16.47 7.49
C ALA A 96 -6.53 15.09 8.13
N THR A 97 -6.02 15.02 9.36
CA THR A 97 -6.14 13.80 10.18
C THR A 97 -7.62 13.56 10.48
N LEU A 98 -8.15 12.46 9.96
CA LEU A 98 -9.48 11.98 10.29
C LEU A 98 -9.44 11.28 11.65
N PHE A 99 -8.50 10.35 11.81
CA PHE A 99 -8.29 9.62 13.06
C PHE A 99 -6.84 9.19 13.18
N SER A 100 -6.30 9.18 14.39
CA SER A 100 -4.98 8.60 14.67
C SER A 100 -4.94 8.06 16.10
N LEU A 101 -4.10 7.04 16.31
CA LEU A 101 -3.95 6.41 17.61
C LEU A 101 -2.55 5.84 17.78
N SER A 102 -1.96 6.07 18.96
CA SER A 102 -0.77 5.35 19.42
C SER A 102 -1.20 4.08 20.16
N LEU A 103 -0.53 2.98 19.85
CA LEU A 103 -0.87 1.63 20.30
C LEU A 103 0.37 0.94 20.88
N PRO A 104 0.20 -0.01 21.80
CA PRO A 104 1.28 -0.95 22.12
C PRO A 104 1.71 -1.66 20.85
N ARG A 105 3.01 -1.91 20.67
CA ARG A 105 3.50 -2.63 19.49
C ARG A 105 2.78 -3.97 19.33
N GLY A 106 2.18 -4.19 18.17
CA GLY A 106 1.53 -5.45 17.86
C GLY A 106 0.94 -5.47 16.46
N PHE A 107 0.23 -6.56 16.15
CA PHE A 107 -0.67 -6.60 15.01
C PHE A 107 -1.96 -5.88 15.38
N HIS A 108 -2.38 -4.97 14.50
CA HIS A 108 -3.59 -4.20 14.68
C HIS A 108 -4.47 -4.27 13.45
N THR A 109 -5.77 -4.27 13.69
CA THR A 109 -6.82 -4.19 12.68
C THR A 109 -7.53 -2.85 12.84
N VAL A 110 -7.64 -2.09 11.75
CA VAL A 110 -8.26 -0.75 11.76
C VAL A 110 -9.39 -0.72 10.74
N GLN A 111 -10.55 -0.23 11.16
CA GLN A 111 -11.68 0.03 10.29
C GLN A 111 -12.27 1.42 10.54
N LEU A 112 -12.52 2.15 9.46
CA LEU A 112 -13.36 3.35 9.45
C LEU A 112 -14.66 3.01 8.72
N ARG A 113 -15.80 3.27 9.35
CA ARG A 113 -17.15 3.13 8.78
C ARG A 113 -17.78 4.50 8.62
N ASN A 114 -18.32 4.80 7.44
CA ASN A 114 -19.13 6.00 7.23
C ASN A 114 -20.48 5.83 7.95
N SER A 115 -20.81 6.72 8.88
CA SER A 115 -21.98 6.53 9.75
C SER A 115 -23.25 7.17 9.18
N GLU A 116 -23.13 7.94 8.11
CA GLU A 116 -24.21 8.76 7.54
C GLU A 116 -24.19 8.71 6.01
N ASN A 117 -25.29 9.14 5.38
CA ASN A 117 -25.36 9.31 3.92
C ASN A 117 -24.76 10.66 3.47
N THR A 118 -23.55 10.92 3.94
CA THR A 118 -22.72 12.09 3.67
C THR A 118 -21.38 11.65 3.12
N TYR A 119 -20.64 12.58 2.50
CA TYR A 119 -19.35 12.24 1.92
C TYR A 119 -18.30 11.87 2.98
N ARG A 120 -17.49 10.87 2.63
CA ARG A 120 -16.27 10.48 3.32
C ARG A 120 -15.24 10.09 2.28
N ASP A 121 -14.12 10.77 2.27
CA ASP A 121 -12.94 10.37 1.51
C ASP A 121 -11.84 9.79 2.40
N ILE A 122 -10.94 9.05 1.75
CA ILE A 122 -9.66 8.60 2.26
C ILE A 122 -8.62 8.98 1.20
N ASP A 123 -7.64 9.78 1.61
CA ASP A 123 -6.52 10.24 0.78
C ASP A 123 -5.33 9.28 0.92
N TYR A 124 -4.89 9.06 2.16
CA TYR A 124 -3.82 8.11 2.46
C TYR A 124 -3.89 7.66 3.91
N VAL A 125 -3.12 6.62 4.24
CA VAL A 125 -2.87 6.20 5.61
C VAL A 125 -1.39 6.26 5.93
N SER A 126 -1.08 6.40 7.20
CA SER A 126 0.26 6.17 7.71
C SER A 126 0.23 5.19 8.86
N TRP A 127 1.32 4.45 9.05
CA TRP A 127 1.56 3.72 10.29
C TRP A 127 3.01 3.76 10.70
N GLU A 128 3.22 3.71 12.01
CA GLU A 128 4.54 3.61 12.61
C GLU A 128 4.90 2.14 12.75
N ALA A 129 5.81 1.67 11.89
CA ALA A 129 6.38 0.34 11.99
C ALA A 129 7.63 0.39 12.89
N ASN A 130 7.82 -0.64 13.72
CA ASN A 130 8.99 -0.78 14.57
C ASN A 130 9.73 -2.06 14.20
N ILE A 131 11.05 -1.98 14.02
CA ILE A 131 11.88 -3.11 13.63
C ILE A 131 13.01 -3.29 14.65
N GLY A 132 13.34 -4.51 15.05
CA GLY A 132 14.54 -4.79 15.85
C GLY A 132 14.47 -4.39 17.34
N LEU A 133 15.61 -3.96 17.91
CA LEU A 133 15.83 -3.56 19.31
C LEU A 133 15.95 -2.03 19.45
N ASP A 134 15.89 -1.52 20.68
CA ASP A 134 16.16 -0.11 20.97
C ASP A 134 17.59 0.29 20.53
N ASP A 135 17.74 1.53 20.06
CA ASP A 135 19.02 2.17 19.74
C ASP A 135 19.89 1.52 18.65
N GLU A 136 19.28 0.95 17.60
CA GLU A 136 20.01 0.47 16.42
C GLU A 136 19.47 1.08 15.09
N PRO A 137 20.29 1.14 14.03
CA PRO A 137 19.84 1.72 12.76
C PRO A 137 18.88 0.78 12.02
N LEU A 138 17.85 1.37 11.40
CA LEU A 138 17.04 0.69 10.40
C LEU A 138 17.85 0.51 9.12
N ILE A 139 17.86 -0.72 8.60
CA ILE A 139 18.42 -1.09 7.31
C ILE A 139 17.25 -1.50 6.43
N VAL A 140 17.08 -0.81 5.31
CA VAL A 140 16.11 -1.17 4.26
C VAL A 140 16.87 -1.68 3.06
N ASN A 141 16.68 -2.95 2.70
CA ASN A 141 17.25 -3.53 1.49
C ASN A 141 16.17 -3.57 0.40
N THR A 142 16.37 -2.80 -0.67
CA THR A 142 15.51 -2.82 -1.86
C THR A 142 15.94 -3.99 -2.75
N VAL A 143 15.03 -4.94 -3.00
CA VAL A 143 15.23 -6.09 -3.89
C VAL A 143 14.41 -5.87 -5.15
N GLN A 144 15.10 -5.56 -6.26
CA GLN A 144 14.45 -5.37 -7.57
C GLN A 144 13.80 -6.67 -8.06
N ASP A 145 12.72 -6.57 -8.84
CA ASP A 145 12.05 -7.67 -9.53
C ASP A 145 13.02 -8.63 -10.27
N SER A 146 14.09 -8.07 -10.83
CA SER A 146 15.12 -8.79 -11.59
C SER A 146 16.14 -9.53 -10.73
N HIS A 147 16.08 -9.39 -9.40
CA HIS A 147 16.98 -10.08 -8.50
C HIS A 147 16.75 -11.60 -8.52
N PRO A 148 17.80 -12.45 -8.56
CA PRO A 148 17.66 -13.93 -8.65
C PRO A 148 17.01 -14.61 -7.43
N ALA A 149 16.57 -13.84 -6.44
CA ALA A 149 15.80 -14.33 -5.31
C ALA A 149 14.30 -14.42 -5.62
N TRP A 150 13.87 -13.73 -6.68
CA TRP A 150 12.55 -13.90 -7.27
C TRP A 150 12.49 -15.15 -8.13
N VAL A 151 11.39 -15.87 -8.04
CA VAL A 151 11.03 -16.99 -8.88
C VAL A 151 9.66 -16.70 -9.48
N TYR A 152 9.60 -16.70 -10.81
CA TYR A 152 8.38 -16.48 -11.58
C TYR A 152 7.96 -17.82 -12.21
N ASP A 153 6.75 -18.29 -11.90
CA ASP A 153 6.27 -19.62 -12.30
C ASP A 153 4.86 -19.55 -12.92
N PRO A 154 4.60 -20.24 -14.04
CA PRO A 154 5.62 -20.80 -14.92
C PRO A 154 6.40 -19.65 -15.60
N PRO A 155 7.72 -19.79 -15.86
CA PRO A 155 8.54 -18.66 -16.33
C PRO A 155 8.07 -18.02 -17.65
N ASP A 156 7.44 -18.80 -18.54
CA ASP A 156 6.91 -18.35 -19.83
C ASP A 156 5.58 -17.57 -19.72
N ALA A 157 4.94 -17.58 -18.55
CA ALA A 157 3.78 -16.75 -18.27
C ALA A 157 4.13 -15.30 -17.86
N TRP A 158 5.41 -14.98 -17.70
CA TRP A 158 5.88 -13.68 -17.23
C TRP A 158 6.70 -12.96 -18.30
N THR A 159 6.49 -11.65 -18.41
CA THR A 159 7.35 -10.74 -19.19
C THR A 159 8.17 -9.86 -18.27
N ASP A 160 9.44 -9.66 -18.60
CA ASP A 160 10.38 -8.74 -17.97
C ASP A 160 10.31 -7.31 -18.56
N ARG A 161 9.31 -7.05 -19.41
CA ARG A 161 9.11 -5.76 -20.11
C ARG A 161 7.66 -5.29 -19.99
N PRO A 162 7.16 -5.06 -18.77
CA PRO A 162 5.81 -4.58 -18.58
C PRO A 162 5.58 -3.22 -19.24
N VAL A 163 4.32 -2.97 -19.61
CA VAL A 163 3.89 -1.65 -20.07
C VAL A 163 4.20 -0.63 -18.98
N LEU A 164 4.79 0.51 -19.37
CA LEU A 164 5.23 1.58 -18.46
C LEU A 164 6.35 1.17 -17.46
N ALA A 165 7.17 0.14 -17.78
CA ALA A 165 8.35 -0.22 -16.98
C ALA A 165 9.26 0.99 -16.64
N GLY A 166 9.34 2.01 -17.49
CA GLY A 166 10.09 3.24 -17.20
C GLY A 166 9.58 4.06 -16.00
N THR A 167 8.42 3.73 -15.44
CA THR A 167 7.86 4.31 -14.21
C THR A 167 8.14 3.47 -12.95
N PHE A 168 8.70 2.27 -13.13
CA PHE A 168 9.02 1.34 -12.05
C PHE A 168 10.39 1.69 -11.47
N SER A 169 10.66 1.18 -10.26
CA SER A 169 12.00 1.25 -9.65
C SER A 169 13.01 0.56 -10.56
N GLY A 170 14.18 1.19 -10.74
CA GLY A 170 15.22 0.67 -11.64
C GLY A 170 14.83 0.57 -13.13
N ALA A 171 13.64 1.04 -13.52
CA ALA A 171 13.04 0.85 -14.85
C ALA A 171 12.91 -0.63 -15.27
N THR A 172 12.76 -1.53 -14.30
CA THR A 172 12.55 -2.97 -14.50
C THR A 172 11.24 -3.41 -13.85
N GLY A 173 10.69 -4.54 -14.28
CA GLY A 173 9.47 -5.10 -13.71
C GLY A 173 9.16 -6.46 -14.32
N HIS A 174 8.45 -7.31 -13.58
CA HIS A 174 7.92 -8.56 -14.10
C HIS A 174 6.39 -8.55 -14.04
N ALA A 175 5.74 -8.95 -15.13
CA ALA A 175 4.28 -8.95 -15.19
C ALA A 175 3.70 -10.19 -15.84
N THR A 176 2.49 -10.56 -15.42
CA THR A 176 1.71 -11.65 -15.98
C THR A 176 0.24 -11.26 -16.17
N THR A 177 -0.41 -11.91 -17.12
CA THR A 177 -1.87 -11.87 -17.34
C THR A 177 -2.48 -13.27 -17.25
N VAL A 178 -1.68 -14.28 -16.85
CA VAL A 178 -2.05 -15.69 -16.88
C VAL A 178 -2.60 -16.11 -15.52
N ASP A 179 -3.80 -16.71 -15.51
CA ASP A 179 -4.41 -17.26 -14.29
C ASP A 179 -3.50 -18.30 -13.64
N GLY A 180 -3.33 -18.22 -12.31
CA GLY A 180 -2.49 -19.13 -11.54
C GLY A 180 -0.98 -18.89 -11.66
N ALA A 181 -0.51 -17.97 -12.51
CA ALA A 181 0.90 -17.59 -12.54
C ALA A 181 1.29 -16.90 -11.22
N SER A 182 2.48 -17.22 -10.71
CA SER A 182 2.96 -16.77 -9.41
C SER A 182 4.35 -16.15 -9.44
N ALA A 183 4.58 -15.20 -8.54
CA ALA A 183 5.88 -14.61 -8.25
C ALA A 183 6.20 -14.84 -6.77
N SER A 184 7.36 -15.44 -6.49
CA SER A 184 7.78 -15.77 -5.13
C SER A 184 9.15 -15.19 -4.83
N LEU A 185 9.30 -14.52 -3.70
CA LEU A 185 10.58 -13.98 -3.22
C LEU A 185 11.03 -14.78 -2.00
N SER A 186 12.22 -15.36 -2.10
CA SER A 186 12.91 -15.94 -0.95
C SER A 186 13.83 -14.92 -0.30
N PHE A 187 13.72 -14.73 1.00
CA PHE A 187 14.50 -13.73 1.71
C PHE A 187 14.85 -14.19 3.13
N GLN A 188 15.93 -13.61 3.66
CA GLN A 188 16.29 -13.73 5.05
C GLN A 188 15.96 -12.43 5.74
N VAL A 189 15.04 -12.50 6.70
CA VAL A 189 14.74 -11.38 7.58
C VAL A 189 14.48 -11.94 8.96
N ARG A 190 14.35 -11.03 9.93
CA ARG A 190 13.69 -11.37 11.18
C ARG A 190 12.37 -10.66 11.43
N ASP A 191 11.99 -9.71 10.58
CA ASP A 191 10.92 -8.77 10.93
C ASP A 191 9.93 -8.52 9.79
N ALA A 192 10.21 -7.61 8.85
CA ALA A 192 9.17 -7.15 7.92
C ALA A 192 9.60 -7.08 6.45
N ILE A 193 8.60 -7.20 5.58
CA ILE A 193 8.72 -7.01 4.13
C ILE A 193 7.53 -6.20 3.61
N ALA A 194 7.80 -5.31 2.65
CA ALA A 194 6.80 -4.68 1.80
C ALA A 194 7.09 -5.04 0.34
N VAL A 195 6.06 -5.34 -0.45
CA VAL A 195 6.18 -5.61 -1.88
C VAL A 195 5.34 -4.60 -2.65
N TYR A 196 5.94 -4.04 -3.70
CA TYR A 196 5.39 -2.94 -4.48
C TYR A 196 5.20 -3.34 -5.94
N GLY A 197 4.21 -2.72 -6.57
CA GLY A 197 3.88 -2.89 -7.98
C GLY A 197 2.89 -1.81 -8.43
N PRO A 198 2.45 -1.81 -9.69
CA PRO A 198 1.47 -0.85 -10.17
C PRO A 198 0.07 -1.17 -9.65
N ALA A 199 -0.74 -0.12 -9.49
CA ALA A 199 -2.18 -0.21 -9.42
C ALA A 199 -2.79 0.63 -10.55
N GLY A 200 -3.93 0.24 -11.11
CA GLY A 200 -4.59 1.00 -12.16
C GLY A 200 -5.55 0.23 -13.06
N PRO A 201 -6.06 0.86 -14.14
CA PRO A 201 -7.21 0.35 -14.90
C PRO A 201 -6.96 -0.96 -15.66
N ASN A 202 -5.69 -1.28 -15.92
CA ASN A 202 -5.27 -2.50 -16.59
C ASN A 202 -4.69 -3.54 -15.63
N CYS A 203 -4.60 -3.22 -14.34
CA CYS A 203 -4.03 -4.12 -13.34
C CYS A 203 -5.06 -5.18 -12.92
N THR A 204 -4.57 -6.26 -12.32
CA THR A 204 -5.39 -7.40 -11.92
C THR A 204 -6.47 -7.01 -10.90
N PHE A 205 -7.68 -7.54 -11.09
CA PHE A 205 -8.75 -7.37 -10.11
C PHE A 205 -8.66 -8.35 -8.94
N SER A 206 -7.83 -9.39 -9.05
CA SER A 206 -7.66 -10.36 -7.96
C SER A 206 -6.28 -11.02 -8.00
N TYR A 207 -5.61 -10.98 -6.85
CA TYR A 207 -4.47 -11.83 -6.54
C TYR A 207 -4.55 -12.30 -5.09
N THR A 208 -3.90 -13.42 -4.80
CA THR A 208 -3.73 -13.94 -3.43
C THR A 208 -2.28 -13.82 -3.00
N VAL A 209 -2.06 -13.74 -1.69
CA VAL A 209 -0.73 -13.75 -1.08
C VAL A 209 -0.62 -14.94 -0.15
N SER A 210 0.57 -15.56 -0.09
CA SER A 210 0.94 -16.50 0.96
C SER A 210 2.30 -16.15 1.55
N VAL A 211 2.47 -16.45 2.83
CA VAL A 211 3.73 -16.31 3.56
C VAL A 211 4.09 -17.68 4.12
N ASP A 212 5.27 -18.19 3.78
CA ASP A 212 5.77 -19.52 4.17
C ASP A 212 4.79 -20.66 3.85
N GLY A 213 4.13 -20.56 2.69
CA GLY A 213 3.13 -21.51 2.22
C GLY A 213 1.77 -21.40 2.92
N GLN A 214 1.60 -20.49 3.88
CA GLN A 214 0.32 -20.20 4.51
C GLN A 214 -0.40 -19.10 3.72
N ALA A 215 -1.55 -19.44 3.13
CA ALA A 215 -2.38 -18.48 2.42
C ALA A 215 -2.95 -17.43 3.38
N ILE A 216 -2.89 -16.17 2.99
CA ILE A 216 -3.61 -15.10 3.68
C ILE A 216 -5.08 -15.23 3.32
N ASN A 217 -5.96 -15.22 4.32
CA ASN A 217 -7.40 -15.44 4.15
C ASN A 217 -8.12 -14.19 3.59
N ARG A 218 -7.59 -13.59 2.53
CA ARG A 218 -8.19 -12.50 1.76
C ARG A 218 -7.59 -12.41 0.36
N THR A 219 -8.36 -11.89 -0.58
CA THR A 219 -7.88 -11.51 -1.91
C THR A 219 -7.62 -10.02 -1.98
N PHE A 220 -6.72 -9.61 -2.87
CA PHE A 220 -6.33 -8.23 -3.09
C PHE A 220 -6.64 -7.81 -4.52
N SER A 221 -6.77 -6.51 -4.78
CA SER A 221 -7.05 -5.98 -6.12
C SER A 221 -6.11 -4.82 -6.44
N ALA A 222 -5.32 -4.99 -7.50
CA ALA A 222 -4.52 -3.91 -8.09
C ALA A 222 -5.33 -3.06 -9.09
N LEU A 223 -6.53 -3.49 -9.46
CA LEU A 223 -7.45 -2.73 -10.28
C LEU A 223 -7.88 -1.45 -9.53
N LYS A 224 -7.53 -0.29 -10.11
CA LYS A 224 -7.89 1.06 -9.65
C LYS A 224 -8.25 1.94 -10.84
N ASP A 225 -8.94 3.04 -10.60
CA ASP A 225 -9.36 3.96 -11.67
C ASP A 225 -8.20 4.76 -12.27
N PHE A 226 -7.13 4.95 -11.50
CA PHE A 226 -5.95 5.70 -11.92
C PHE A 226 -4.72 4.82 -11.88
N TYR A 227 -3.87 4.96 -12.89
CA TYR A 227 -2.56 4.32 -12.88
C TYR A 227 -1.65 5.02 -11.87
N ARG A 228 -1.09 4.24 -10.95
CA ARG A 228 -0.05 4.64 -10.01
C ARG A 228 1.03 3.55 -9.99
N PRO A 229 2.29 3.87 -10.29
CA PRO A 229 3.40 2.94 -10.06
C PRO A 229 3.70 2.83 -8.56
N GLN A 230 4.49 1.83 -8.17
CA GLN A 230 5.09 1.73 -6.82
C GLN A 230 4.06 1.77 -5.67
N GLN A 231 2.90 1.14 -5.86
CA GLN A 231 1.87 0.99 -4.83
C GLN A 231 2.10 -0.26 -3.99
N LEU A 232 1.76 -0.18 -2.69
CA LEU A 232 1.89 -1.32 -1.79
C LEU A 232 0.93 -2.44 -2.16
N LEU A 233 1.47 -3.55 -2.66
CA LEU A 233 0.72 -4.77 -2.93
C LEU A 233 0.48 -5.54 -1.64
N TYR A 234 1.50 -5.64 -0.79
CA TYR A 234 1.40 -6.35 0.48
C TYR A 234 2.49 -5.92 1.47
N TYR A 235 2.12 -5.93 2.75
CA TYR A 235 3.02 -5.72 3.88
C TYR A 235 2.78 -6.82 4.93
N VAL A 236 3.86 -7.30 5.54
CA VAL A 236 3.81 -8.12 6.75
C VAL A 236 5.03 -7.83 7.62
N GLY A 237 4.81 -7.74 8.94
CA GLY A 237 5.85 -7.62 9.95
C GLY A 237 5.85 -8.81 10.91
N ASN A 238 6.76 -8.82 11.89
CA ASN A 238 6.85 -9.87 12.90
C ASN A 238 6.99 -11.30 12.33
N LEU A 239 7.72 -11.46 11.22
CA LEU A 239 7.96 -12.76 10.60
C LEU A 239 8.80 -13.70 11.50
N GLY A 240 9.53 -13.13 12.46
CA GLY A 240 10.49 -13.88 13.28
C GLY A 240 11.75 -14.22 12.48
N PRO A 241 12.78 -14.79 13.13
CA PRO A 241 14.04 -15.09 12.46
C PRO A 241 13.94 -16.29 11.52
N GLY A 242 14.37 -16.11 10.27
CA GLY A 242 14.51 -17.26 9.38
C GLY A 242 14.66 -16.93 7.91
N ASN A 243 14.59 -18.00 7.11
CA ASN A 243 14.27 -17.90 5.70
C ASN A 243 12.75 -17.82 5.59
N HIS A 244 12.27 -16.83 4.84
CA HIS A 244 10.87 -16.68 4.53
C HIS A 244 10.66 -16.67 3.03
N VAL A 245 9.46 -17.07 2.62
CA VAL A 245 9.00 -16.96 1.23
C VAL A 245 7.66 -16.24 1.22
N ILE A 246 7.60 -15.14 0.49
CA ILE A 246 6.33 -14.50 0.14
C ILE A 246 6.00 -14.84 -1.30
N SER A 247 4.74 -15.22 -1.56
CA SER A 247 4.27 -15.58 -2.90
C SER A 247 3.00 -14.84 -3.25
N PHE A 248 2.95 -14.31 -4.46
CA PHE A 248 1.80 -13.63 -5.07
C PHE A 248 1.31 -14.49 -6.22
N MET A 249 0.02 -14.78 -6.27
CA MET A 249 -0.59 -15.58 -7.34
C MET A 249 -1.74 -14.82 -7.97
N GLN A 250 -1.69 -14.71 -9.29
CA GLN A 250 -2.76 -14.15 -10.10
C GLN A 250 -4.00 -15.04 -10.02
N VAL A 251 -5.17 -14.45 -9.78
CA VAL A 251 -6.44 -15.19 -9.74
C VAL A 251 -7.44 -14.52 -10.68
N LEU A 252 -7.81 -15.20 -11.75
CA LEU A 252 -8.76 -14.72 -12.76
C LEU A 252 -10.08 -15.51 -12.75
N GLN A 253 -10.23 -16.48 -11.86
CA GLN A 253 -11.51 -17.15 -11.69
C GLN A 253 -12.58 -16.15 -11.21
N GLY A 254 -13.73 -16.14 -11.88
CA GLY A 254 -14.84 -15.22 -11.57
C GLY A 254 -14.89 -13.92 -12.37
N ILE A 255 -14.14 -13.80 -13.50
CA ILE A 255 -14.32 -12.70 -14.46
C ILE A 255 -15.82 -12.59 -14.79
N GLN A 256 -16.44 -11.49 -14.35
CA GLN A 256 -17.76 -11.11 -14.81
C GLN A 256 -17.64 -10.67 -16.27
N ALA A 257 -18.60 -11.07 -17.11
CA ALA A 257 -18.60 -10.85 -18.56
C ALA A 257 -18.39 -9.38 -19.00
N GLY A 258 -18.55 -8.39 -18.09
CA GLY A 258 -18.29 -6.98 -18.34
C GLY A 258 -16.82 -6.52 -18.32
N ARG A 259 -15.84 -7.40 -18.05
CA ARG A 259 -14.41 -7.03 -17.93
C ARG A 259 -13.50 -7.63 -19.01
N SER A 260 -14.06 -8.13 -20.10
CA SER A 260 -13.34 -8.90 -21.13
C SER A 260 -12.37 -8.10 -22.02
N GLY A 261 -12.22 -6.78 -21.80
CA GLY A 261 -11.31 -5.90 -22.55
C GLY A 261 -10.12 -5.34 -21.76
N GLN A 262 -10.03 -5.62 -20.46
CA GLN A 262 -8.89 -5.23 -19.61
C GLN A 262 -7.83 -6.33 -19.62
N GLN A 263 -6.54 -5.96 -19.60
CA GLN A 263 -5.41 -6.91 -19.62
C GLN A 263 -5.27 -7.71 -18.31
N HIS A 264 -5.86 -7.23 -17.20
CA HIS A 264 -5.81 -7.85 -15.87
C HIS A 264 -4.39 -8.17 -15.40
N THR A 265 -3.45 -7.26 -15.56
CA THR A 265 -2.03 -7.51 -15.32
C THR A 265 -1.68 -7.51 -13.83
N LEU A 266 -1.10 -8.60 -13.31
CA LEU A 266 -0.34 -8.57 -12.05
C LEU A 266 1.11 -8.25 -12.38
N ALA A 267 1.70 -7.28 -11.70
CA ALA A 267 3.10 -6.90 -11.91
C ALA A 267 3.82 -6.65 -10.59
N ILE A 268 5.07 -7.07 -10.53
CA ILE A 268 6.01 -6.86 -9.42
C ILE A 268 7.06 -5.85 -9.88
N ASP A 269 7.29 -4.83 -9.04
CA ASP A 269 8.29 -3.78 -9.25
C ASP A 269 9.52 -4.06 -8.36
N TYR A 270 9.35 -4.01 -7.04
CA TYR A 270 10.41 -4.34 -6.09
C TYR A 270 9.84 -4.75 -4.73
N ALA A 271 10.71 -5.24 -3.86
CA ALA A 271 10.43 -5.43 -2.45
C ALA A 271 11.38 -4.62 -1.55
N GLU A 272 10.91 -4.23 -0.38
CA GLU A 272 11.72 -3.67 0.69
C GLU A 272 11.75 -4.66 1.84
N ILE A 273 12.96 -5.10 2.21
CA ILE A 273 13.18 -5.94 3.37
C ILE A 273 13.71 -5.05 4.50
N TYR A 274 12.95 -4.96 5.58
CA TYR A 274 13.29 -4.14 6.75
C TYR A 274 14.00 -5.00 7.79
N THR A 275 15.18 -4.57 8.21
CA THR A 275 16.00 -5.28 9.19
C THR A 275 16.86 -4.29 9.98
N THR A 276 17.56 -4.80 10.99
CA THR A 276 18.54 -4.05 11.78
C THR A 276 19.78 -4.93 12.05
N PRO A 277 20.89 -4.37 12.56
CA PRO A 277 22.09 -5.16 12.89
C PRO A 277 21.82 -6.30 13.88
N SER A 278 21.02 -6.09 14.94
CA SER A 278 20.67 -7.13 15.91
C SER A 278 19.91 -8.30 15.27
N LEU A 279 19.25 -8.03 14.14
CA LEU A 279 18.53 -9.02 13.37
C LEU A 279 19.42 -9.74 12.34
N GLY A 280 20.73 -9.50 12.34
CA GLY A 280 21.65 -10.04 11.35
C GLY A 280 21.61 -9.30 10.00
N GLY A 281 20.87 -8.19 9.96
CA GLY A 281 20.85 -7.27 8.84
C GLY A 281 22.22 -6.70 8.58
N ARG A 282 22.65 -6.80 7.33
CA ARG A 282 23.90 -6.19 6.84
C ARG A 282 23.57 -5.38 5.61
N PHE A 283 24.35 -4.31 5.39
CA PHE A 283 24.29 -3.57 4.15
C PHE A 283 24.74 -4.48 3.01
N VAL A 284 23.86 -4.77 2.07
CA VAL A 284 24.22 -5.55 0.88
C VAL A 284 24.61 -4.56 -0.21
N SER A 285 25.91 -4.36 -0.45
CA SER A 285 26.42 -3.58 -1.57
C SER A 285 26.56 -4.46 -2.81
N ASN A 286 25.45 -4.95 -3.36
CA ASN A 286 25.43 -5.56 -4.69
C ASN A 286 24.66 -4.65 -5.65
N SER A 287 25.04 -4.64 -6.93
CA SER A 287 24.49 -3.73 -7.96
C SER A 287 22.97 -3.80 -8.18
N SER A 288 22.29 -4.81 -7.63
CA SER A 288 20.83 -5.00 -7.67
C SER A 288 20.11 -4.77 -6.34
N VAL A 289 20.84 -4.38 -5.28
CA VAL A 289 20.29 -4.07 -3.96
C VAL A 289 20.81 -2.71 -3.50
N THR A 290 19.90 -1.75 -3.31
CA THR A 290 20.25 -0.46 -2.70
C THR A 290 19.88 -0.51 -1.22
N ALA A 291 20.82 -0.11 -0.34
CA ALA A 291 20.58 0.02 1.08
C ALA A 291 20.53 1.50 1.47
N GLN A 292 19.51 1.92 2.22
CA GLN A 292 19.41 3.28 2.79
C GLN A 292 19.42 3.22 4.32
N ILE A 293 20.06 4.23 4.94
CA ILE A 293 20.02 4.46 6.39
C ILE A 293 18.97 5.52 6.68
N LEU A 294 17.94 5.15 7.43
CA LEU A 294 17.01 6.12 8.00
C LEU A 294 17.44 6.40 9.44
N THR A 295 18.01 7.58 9.68
CA THR A 295 18.16 8.10 11.04
C THR A 295 16.80 8.64 11.49
N SER A 296 16.43 8.44 12.76
CA SER A 296 15.10 8.50 13.38
C SER A 296 14.30 9.81 13.29
N LYS A 297 14.26 10.47 12.13
CA LYS A 297 13.32 11.55 11.83
C LYS A 297 12.21 11.00 10.93
N PRO A 298 10.97 11.51 11.06
CA PRO A 298 9.89 11.12 10.17
C PRO A 298 10.31 11.44 8.73
N ILE A 299 10.45 10.40 7.92
CA ILE A 299 10.71 10.54 6.51
C ILE A 299 9.35 10.55 5.83
N ALA A 300 8.93 11.73 5.41
CA ALA A 300 8.10 11.83 4.23
C ALA A 300 8.95 11.27 3.08
N ILE A 301 8.51 10.17 2.49
CA ILE A 301 9.06 9.71 1.21
C ILE A 301 8.78 10.85 0.22
N SER A 302 9.81 11.63 -0.08
CA SER A 302 9.70 12.76 -0.98
C SER A 302 9.55 12.25 -2.41
N PHE A 303 8.36 12.39 -2.98
CA PHE A 303 8.20 12.29 -4.42
C PHE A 303 8.77 13.56 -5.06
N SER A 304 9.66 13.39 -6.05
CA SER A 304 10.15 14.50 -6.85
C SER A 304 8.98 15.13 -7.60
N SER A 305 8.59 16.33 -7.19
CA SER A 305 7.80 17.21 -8.05
C SER A 305 8.63 17.52 -9.29
N VAL A 306 8.13 17.12 -10.47
CA VAL A 306 8.62 17.69 -11.73
C VAL A 306 8.24 19.16 -11.72
N GLU A 307 9.23 20.04 -11.47
CA GLU A 307 9.08 21.47 -11.70
C GLU A 307 8.78 21.67 -13.20
N GLY A 308 7.52 21.99 -13.51
CA GLY A 308 7.13 22.50 -14.80
C GLY A 308 7.80 23.85 -15.01
N SER A 309 8.83 23.87 -15.86
CA SER A 309 9.47 25.08 -16.33
C SER A 309 8.44 26.03 -16.93
N GLY A 310 8.28 27.20 -16.34
CA GLY A 310 7.58 28.30 -16.95
C GLY A 310 8.25 28.68 -18.27
N ILE A 311 7.45 28.76 -19.33
CA ILE A 311 7.79 29.52 -20.53
C ILE A 311 6.72 30.61 -20.64
N ARG A 312 7.23 31.84 -20.71
CA ARG A 312 6.48 33.07 -20.98
C ARG A 312 5.83 33.05 -22.37
#